data_AF-A0A7V9TUY1-F1
#
_entry.id   AF-A0A7V9TUY1-F1
#
_cell.length_a   1.000
_cell.length_b   1.000
_cell.length_c   1.000
_cell.angle_alpha   90.00
_cell.angle_beta   90.00
_cell.angle_gamma   90.00
#
_symmetry.space_group_name_H-M   'P 1'
#
loop_
_entity.id
_entity.type
_entity.pdbx_description
1 polymer ?
#
loop_
_entity_poly.entity_id
_entity_poly.type
_entity_poly.pdbx_seq_one_letter_code
_entity_poly.pdbx_strand_id
1 'polypeptide(L)'
;MATSSPRPMHDDDPTIGKLVAETTRDFSTLIRSEIELAKTEIKVSLKFGGVGAALLAAAAFVGILAIIIVSIAFALFLDWWFAGTATAFLIVFVIYLLVAGLLALLGIRNVKRARAPEQTIAAVKSNKQILKRG
;
A
#
# COMPACT_ATOMS: atom_id res chain seq x y z
N MET A 1 -78.57 34.81 -10.60
CA MET A 1 -77.84 33.89 -11.50
C MET A 1 -76.35 34.20 -11.36
N ALA A 2 -75.62 33.40 -10.60
CA ALA A 2 -74.16 33.52 -10.44
C ALA A 2 -73.57 32.10 -10.48
N THR A 3 -72.67 31.87 -11.43
CA THR A 3 -72.05 30.59 -11.77
C THR A 3 -70.84 30.33 -10.86
N SER A 4 -70.84 29.23 -10.12
CA SER A 4 -69.66 28.75 -9.38
C SER A 4 -68.76 27.91 -10.29
N SER A 5 -67.62 28.49 -10.69
CA SER A 5 -66.56 27.76 -11.41
C SER A 5 -65.89 26.75 -10.47
N PRO A 6 -65.72 25.47 -10.86
CA PRO A 6 -64.95 24.51 -10.08
C PRO A 6 -63.47 24.92 -10.02
N ARG A 7 -62.91 25.05 -8.81
CA ARG A 7 -61.45 25.17 -8.62
C ARG A 7 -60.81 23.82 -8.93
N PRO A 8 -59.69 23.75 -9.67
CA PRO A 8 -58.94 22.52 -9.82
C PRO A 8 -58.38 22.13 -8.45
N MET A 9 -58.87 21.03 -7.89
CA MET A 9 -58.27 20.39 -6.73
C MET A 9 -56.93 19.80 -7.21
N HIS A 10 -55.82 20.37 -6.70
CA HIS A 10 -54.52 19.74 -6.86
C HIS A 10 -54.51 18.52 -5.93
N ASP A 11 -54.47 17.32 -6.51
CA ASP A 11 -54.19 16.06 -5.80
C ASP A 11 -52.69 15.98 -5.41
N ASP A 12 -52.21 16.98 -4.68
CA ASP A 12 -50.79 17.14 -4.29
C ASP A 12 -50.53 16.86 -2.81
N ASP A 13 -51.34 16.02 -2.16
CA ASP A 13 -50.94 15.44 -0.88
C ASP A 13 -49.82 14.41 -1.13
N PRO A 14 -48.63 14.57 -0.54
CA PRO A 14 -47.55 13.60 -0.69
C PRO A 14 -48.01 12.26 -0.14
N THR A 15 -48.33 11.34 -1.04
CA THR A 15 -48.69 9.97 -0.68
C THR A 15 -47.49 9.32 0.00
N ILE A 16 -47.72 8.51 1.03
CA ILE A 16 -46.68 7.75 1.76
C ILE A 16 -45.75 7.00 0.78
N GLY A 17 -46.28 6.49 -0.33
CA GLY A 17 -45.50 5.84 -1.38
C GLY A 17 -44.50 6.77 -2.10
N LYS A 18 -44.84 8.06 -2.28
CA LYS A 18 -43.95 9.08 -2.88
C LYS A 18 -42.80 9.41 -1.94
N LEU A 19 -43.06 9.56 -0.64
CA LEU A 19 -42.07 9.84 0.40
C LEU A 19 -41.05 8.69 0.59
N VAL A 20 -41.54 7.44 0.59
CA VAL A 20 -40.68 6.25 0.67
C VAL A 20 -39.83 6.09 -0.59
N ALA A 21 -40.40 6.35 -1.77
CA ALA A 21 -39.66 6.33 -3.03
C ALA A 21 -38.57 7.40 -3.09
N GLU A 22 -38.85 8.62 -2.60
CA GLU A 22 -37.92 9.74 -2.54
C GLU A 22 -36.76 9.48 -1.56
N THR A 23 -37.07 9.00 -0.35
CA THR A 23 -36.04 8.63 0.65
C THR A 23 -35.13 7.49 0.16
N THR A 24 -35.71 6.48 -0.51
CA THR A 24 -34.93 5.37 -1.10
C THR A 24 -34.00 5.87 -2.20
N ARG A 25 -34.44 6.86 -2.98
CA ARG A 25 -33.65 7.49 -4.03
C ARG A 25 -32.52 8.33 -3.46
N ASP A 26 -32.75 9.06 -2.38
CA ASP A 26 -31.73 9.84 -1.69
C ASP A 26 -30.67 8.94 -1.05
N PHE A 27 -31.10 7.85 -0.40
CA PHE A 27 -30.18 6.85 0.15
C PHE A 27 -29.34 6.18 -0.94
N SER A 28 -29.96 5.84 -2.08
CA SER A 28 -29.25 5.31 -3.24
C SER A 28 -28.23 6.31 -3.82
N THR A 29 -28.53 7.60 -3.73
CA THR A 29 -27.65 8.68 -4.20
C THR A 29 -26.45 8.86 -3.28
N LEU A 30 -26.65 8.79 -1.95
CA LEU A 30 -25.58 8.83 -0.95
C LEU A 30 -24.62 7.65 -1.08
N ILE A 31 -25.15 6.42 -1.16
CA ILE A 31 -24.31 5.23 -1.34
C ILE A 31 -23.49 5.33 -2.62
N ARG A 32 -24.09 5.86 -3.70
CA ARG A 32 -23.40 6.00 -4.98
C ARG A 32 -22.29 7.05 -4.93
N SER A 33 -22.51 8.17 -4.27
CA SER A 33 -21.47 9.21 -4.10
C SER A 33 -20.32 8.72 -3.24
N GLU A 34 -20.59 7.92 -2.21
CA GLU A 34 -19.56 7.34 -1.34
C GLU A 34 -18.72 6.29 -2.08
N ILE A 35 -19.34 5.50 -2.95
CA ILE A 35 -18.63 4.59 -3.87
C ILE A 35 -17.77 5.37 -4.88
N GLU A 36 -18.27 6.47 -5.43
CA GLU A 36 -17.50 7.30 -6.37
C GLU A 36 -16.30 7.98 -5.69
N LEU A 37 -16.47 8.42 -4.44
CA LEU A 37 -15.39 8.95 -3.64
C LEU A 37 -14.35 7.87 -3.32
N ALA A 38 -14.77 6.70 -2.86
CA ALA A 38 -13.87 5.58 -2.61
C ALA A 38 -13.12 5.16 -3.88
N LYS A 39 -13.79 5.14 -5.04
CA LYS A 39 -13.15 4.87 -6.34
C LYS A 39 -12.09 5.90 -6.70
N THR A 40 -12.34 7.18 -6.44
CA THR A 40 -11.35 8.24 -6.73
C THR A 40 -10.17 8.16 -5.79
N GLU A 41 -10.38 7.94 -4.49
CA GLU A 41 -9.32 7.76 -3.50
C GLU A 41 -8.45 6.51 -3.79
N ILE A 42 -9.07 5.38 -4.13
CA ILE A 42 -8.37 4.16 -4.54
C ILE A 42 -7.58 4.41 -5.82
N LYS A 43 -8.15 5.09 -6.82
CA LYS A 43 -7.46 5.38 -8.08
C LYS A 43 -6.25 6.27 -7.88
N VAL A 44 -6.36 7.28 -7.02
CA VAL A 44 -5.25 8.14 -6.59
C VAL A 44 -4.18 7.30 -5.89
N SER A 45 -4.57 6.50 -4.90
CA SER A 45 -3.68 5.62 -4.15
C SER A 45 -2.96 4.61 -5.03
N LEU A 46 -3.66 3.99 -5.99
CA LEU A 46 -3.08 3.08 -6.97
C LEU A 46 -2.11 3.77 -7.92
N LYS A 47 -2.43 4.98 -8.38
CA LYS A 47 -1.57 5.72 -9.30
C LYS A 47 -0.28 6.15 -8.61
N PHE A 48 -0.37 6.82 -7.47
CA PHE A 48 0.80 7.31 -6.76
C PHE A 48 1.58 6.18 -6.08
N GLY A 49 0.89 5.23 -5.45
CA GLY A 49 1.50 4.04 -4.87
C GLY A 49 2.13 3.14 -5.93
N GLY A 50 1.45 2.93 -7.07
CA GLY A 50 1.94 2.12 -8.17
C GLY A 50 3.13 2.74 -8.90
N VAL A 51 3.08 4.05 -9.20
CA VAL A 51 4.24 4.76 -9.79
C VAL A 51 5.40 4.78 -8.80
N GLY A 52 5.16 5.05 -7.52
CA GLY A 52 6.20 5.00 -6.48
C GLY A 52 6.85 3.62 -6.38
N ALA A 53 6.06 2.54 -6.36
CA ALA A 53 6.58 1.18 -6.34
C ALA A 53 7.37 0.84 -7.61
N ALA A 54 6.89 1.25 -8.78
CA ALA A 54 7.60 1.05 -10.06
C ALA A 54 8.95 1.81 -10.09
N LEU A 55 8.97 3.06 -9.62
CA LEU A 55 10.20 3.85 -9.52
C LEU A 55 11.18 3.23 -8.52
N LEU A 56 10.71 2.77 -7.37
CA LEU A 56 11.56 2.07 -6.40
C LEU A 56 12.12 0.75 -6.96
N ALA A 57 11.31 -0.02 -7.68
CA ALA A 57 11.77 -1.24 -8.35
C ALA A 57 12.82 -0.94 -9.42
N ALA A 58 12.60 0.10 -10.24
CA ALA A 58 13.56 0.56 -11.24
C ALA A 58 14.87 1.06 -10.58
N ALA A 59 14.78 1.83 -9.50
CA ALA A 59 15.93 2.28 -8.74
C ALA A 59 16.72 1.12 -8.12
N ALA A 60 16.03 0.11 -7.58
CA ALA A 60 16.67 -1.11 -7.07
C ALA A 60 17.38 -1.87 -8.18
N PHE A 61 16.75 -2.02 -9.36
CA PHE A 61 17.36 -2.66 -10.52
C PHE A 61 18.62 -1.92 -10.99
N VAL A 62 18.54 -0.59 -11.16
CA VAL A 62 19.69 0.24 -11.53
C VAL A 62 20.78 0.17 -10.47
N GLY A 63 20.42 0.15 -9.18
CA GLY A 63 21.35 -0.02 -8.07
C GLY A 63 22.11 -1.35 -8.13
N ILE A 64 21.43 -2.45 -8.47
CA ILE A 64 22.07 -3.76 -8.69
C ILE A 64 23.08 -3.69 -9.84
N LEU A 65 22.71 -3.08 -10.98
CA LEU A 65 23.62 -2.91 -12.11
C LEU A 65 24.83 -2.05 -11.75
N ALA A 66 24.62 -0.95 -11.03
CA ALA A 66 25.68 -0.07 -10.56
C ALA A 66 26.66 -0.81 -9.63
N ILE A 67 26.16 -1.63 -8.71
CA ILE A 67 27.00 -2.46 -7.82
C ILE A 67 27.90 -3.39 -8.64
N ILE A 68 27.36 -4.05 -9.68
CA ILE A 68 28.15 -4.94 -10.55
C ILE A 68 29.26 -4.17 -11.27
N ILE A 69 28.92 -3.04 -11.91
CA ILE A 69 29.90 -2.24 -12.66
C ILE A 69 30.97 -1.69 -11.72
N VAL A 70 30.59 -1.16 -10.57
CA VAL A 70 31.53 -0.64 -9.56
C VAL A 70 32.40 -1.75 -8.99
N SER A 71 31.88 -2.96 -8.79
CA SER A 71 32.69 -4.12 -8.35
C SER A 71 33.84 -4.39 -9.32
N ILE A 72 33.52 -4.44 -10.61
CA ILE A 72 34.50 -4.71 -11.68
C ILE A 72 35.49 -3.56 -11.77
N ALA A 73 35.01 -2.32 -11.81
CA ALA A 73 35.86 -1.13 -11.87
C ALA A 73 36.82 -1.06 -10.68
N PHE A 74 36.34 -1.37 -9.47
CA PHE A 74 37.16 -1.36 -8.26
C PHE A 74 38.18 -2.49 -8.25
N ALA A 75 37.82 -3.69 -8.71
CA ALA A 75 38.77 -4.79 -8.87
C ALA A 75 39.86 -4.45 -9.90
N LEU A 76 39.50 -3.88 -11.06
CA LEU A 76 40.48 -3.43 -12.06
C LEU A 76 41.37 -2.30 -11.54
N PHE A 77 40.81 -1.38 -10.75
CA PHE A 77 41.58 -0.34 -10.07
C PHE A 77 42.60 -0.95 -9.11
N LEU A 78 42.21 -1.95 -8.30
CA LEU A 78 43.14 -2.68 -7.43
C LEU A 78 44.20 -3.43 -8.23
N ASP A 79 43.84 -4.09 -9.33
CA ASP A 79 44.76 -4.84 -10.18
C ASP A 79 45.87 -3.95 -10.77
N TRP A 80 45.57 -2.67 -11.03
CA TRP A 80 46.56 -1.71 -11.50
C TRP A 80 47.65 -1.40 -10.46
N TRP A 81 47.33 -1.44 -9.16
CA TRP A 81 48.30 -1.28 -8.07
C TRP A 81 48.93 -2.60 -7.61
N PHE A 82 48.20 -3.69 -7.71
CA PHE A 82 48.57 -5.02 -7.23
C PHE A 82 48.51 -5.99 -8.41
N ALA A 83 49.66 -6.46 -8.91
CA ALA A 83 49.74 -7.35 -10.07
C ALA A 83 49.09 -8.73 -9.81
N GLY A 84 47.77 -8.81 -9.92
CA GLY A 84 47.02 -10.01 -9.57
C GLY A 84 45.52 -9.80 -9.58
N THR A 85 44.92 -9.97 -10.76
CA THR A 85 43.47 -9.77 -10.98
C THR A 85 42.64 -10.61 -10.01
N ALA A 86 43.03 -11.88 -9.78
CA ALA A 86 42.35 -12.75 -8.83
C ALA A 86 42.36 -12.20 -7.39
N THR A 87 43.48 -11.64 -6.94
CA THR A 87 43.63 -11.04 -5.61
C THR A 87 42.75 -9.81 -5.46
N ALA A 88 42.67 -8.97 -6.50
CA ALA A 88 41.82 -7.79 -6.50
C ALA A 88 40.34 -8.14 -6.33
N PHE A 89 39.83 -9.10 -7.12
CA PHE A 89 38.45 -9.57 -6.99
C PHE A 89 38.18 -10.23 -5.62
N LEU A 90 39.16 -10.93 -5.03
CA LEU A 90 39.04 -11.51 -3.70
C LEU A 90 38.88 -10.43 -2.62
N ILE A 91 39.61 -9.32 -2.73
CA ILE A 91 39.46 -8.18 -1.80
C ILE A 91 38.05 -7.57 -1.91
N VAL A 92 37.55 -7.34 -3.13
CA VAL A 92 36.19 -6.84 -3.34
C VAL A 92 35.15 -7.79 -2.73
N PHE A 93 35.35 -9.10 -2.90
CA PHE A 93 34.49 -10.13 -2.31
C PHE A 93 34.48 -10.07 -0.78
N VAL A 94 35.65 -9.97 -0.13
CA VAL A 94 35.75 -9.85 1.33
C VAL A 94 35.05 -8.58 1.83
N ILE A 95 35.19 -7.46 1.11
CA ILE A 95 34.47 -6.22 1.44
C ILE A 95 32.95 -6.45 1.42
N TYR A 96 32.42 -7.15 0.40
CA TYR A 96 30.99 -7.46 0.37
C TYR A 96 30.54 -8.39 1.49
N LEU A 97 31.36 -9.36 1.90
CA LEU A 97 31.04 -10.20 3.06
C LEU A 97 30.94 -9.37 4.35
N LEU A 98 31.84 -8.40 4.55
CA LEU A 98 31.80 -7.49 5.70
C LEU A 98 30.54 -6.62 5.68
N VAL A 99 30.20 -6.03 4.53
CA VAL A 99 28.99 -5.22 4.37
C VAL A 99 27.73 -6.07 4.60
N ALA A 100 27.66 -7.26 4.01
CA ALA A 100 26.54 -8.18 4.20
C ALA A 100 26.38 -8.60 5.67
N GLY A 101 27.48 -8.94 6.33
CA GLY A 101 27.49 -9.28 7.76
C GLY A 101 27.00 -8.13 8.64
N LEU A 102 27.42 -6.89 8.35
CA LEU A 102 26.96 -5.70 9.07
C LEU A 102 25.46 -5.46 8.86
N LEU A 103 24.98 -5.51 7.61
CA LEU A 103 23.57 -5.33 7.28
C LEU A 103 22.70 -6.43 7.92
N ALA A 104 23.16 -7.68 7.92
CA ALA A 104 22.47 -8.78 8.60
C ALA A 104 22.39 -8.53 10.11
N LEU A 105 23.48 -8.09 10.76
CA LEU A 105 23.49 -7.73 12.17
C LEU A 105 22.50 -6.61 12.49
N LEU A 106 22.50 -5.54 11.70
CA LEU A 106 21.58 -4.41 11.87
C LEU A 106 20.13 -4.83 11.61
N GLY A 107 19.87 -5.63 10.58
CA GLY A 107 18.56 -6.17 10.27
C GLY A 107 18.02 -7.03 11.40
N ILE A 108 18.81 -7.97 11.91
CA ILE A 108 18.45 -8.80 13.06
C ILE A 108 18.18 -7.95 14.29
N ARG A 109 18.99 -6.91 14.55
CA ARG A 109 18.76 -5.98 15.67
C ARG A 109 17.46 -5.21 15.52
N ASN A 110 17.14 -4.73 14.32
CA ASN A 110 15.88 -4.02 14.06
C ASN A 110 14.67 -4.94 14.20
N VAL A 111 14.72 -6.15 13.66
CA VAL A 111 13.65 -7.14 13.81
C VAL A 111 13.45 -7.51 15.29
N LYS A 112 14.52 -7.69 16.06
CA LYS A 112 14.43 -7.96 17.51
C LYS A 112 13.90 -6.77 18.32
N ARG A 113 14.12 -5.53 17.86
CA ARG A 113 13.60 -4.32 18.49
C ARG A 113 12.14 -4.04 18.15
N ALA A 114 11.66 -4.54 17.00
CA ALA A 114 10.25 -4.47 16.67
C ALA A 114 9.46 -5.25 17.73
N ARG A 115 8.75 -4.52 18.61
CA ARG A 115 7.83 -5.15 19.56
C ARG A 115 6.78 -5.90 18.73
N ALA A 116 6.58 -7.17 19.06
CA ALA A 116 5.51 -7.94 18.46
C ALA A 116 4.19 -7.22 18.76
N PRO A 117 3.24 -7.12 17.80
CA PRO A 117 2.01 -6.35 18.00
C PRO A 117 1.15 -7.02 19.07
N GLU A 118 1.33 -6.61 20.33
CA GLU A 118 0.78 -7.26 21.52
C GLU A 118 -0.75 -7.36 21.46
N GLN A 119 -1.41 -6.31 20.94
CA GLN A 119 -2.86 -6.28 20.78
C GLN A 119 -3.35 -7.27 19.72
N THR A 120 -2.65 -7.38 18.59
CA THR A 120 -2.95 -8.37 17.53
C THR A 120 -2.73 -9.79 18.05
N ILE A 121 -1.68 -10.02 18.83
CA ILE A 121 -1.38 -11.32 19.43
C ILE A 121 -2.44 -11.69 20.49
N ALA A 122 -2.88 -10.73 21.31
CA ALA A 122 -3.94 -10.93 22.29
C ALA A 122 -5.28 -11.26 21.62
N ALA A 123 -5.66 -10.54 20.57
CA ALA A 123 -6.87 -10.81 19.80
C ALA A 123 -6.87 -12.22 19.17
N VAL A 124 -5.75 -12.63 18.56
CA VAL A 124 -5.61 -13.97 17.97
C VAL A 124 -5.63 -15.07 19.04
N LYS A 125 -5.03 -14.85 20.21
CA LYS A 125 -5.08 -15.80 21.34
C LYS A 125 -6.50 -15.96 21.89
N SER A 126 -7.24 -14.86 22.02
CA SER A 126 -8.65 -14.88 22.46
C SER A 126 -9.52 -15.69 21.50
N ASN A 127 -9.40 -15.43 20.19
CA ASN A 127 -10.16 -16.18 19.17
C ASN A 127 -9.84 -17.68 19.19
N LYS A 128 -8.57 -18.08 19.38
CA LYS A 128 -8.21 -19.50 19.54
C LYS A 128 -8.79 -20.14 20.80
N GLN A 129 -8.94 -19.39 21.90
CA GLN A 129 -9.56 -19.90 23.12
C GLN A 129 -11.08 -20.09 22.95
N ILE A 130 -11.73 -19.21 22.20
CA ILE A 130 -13.17 -19.31 21.91
C ILE A 130 -13.46 -20.55 21.05
N LEU A 131 -12.63 -20.81 20.03
CA LEU A 131 -12.78 -21.98 19.15
C LEU A 131 -12.44 -23.33 19.81
N LYS A 132 -11.71 -23.34 20.94
CA LYS A 132 -11.43 -24.57 21.71
C LYS A 132 -12.51 -24.89 22.75
N ARG A 133 -13.45 -23.98 22.98
CA ARG A 133 -14.50 -24.10 24.01
C ARG A 133 -15.90 -24.34 23.44
N GLY A 134 -16.08 -24.25 22.13
CA GLY A 134 -17.28 -24.72 21.41
C GLY A 134 -16.97 -26.03 20.71
#